data_AF-A0AAN7LQB7-F1
#
_entry.id   AF-A0AAN7LQB7-F1
#
_cell.length_a   1.000
_cell.length_b   1.000
_cell.length_c   1.000
_cell.angle_alpha   90.00
_cell.angle_beta   90.00
_cell.angle_gamma   90.00
#
_symmetry.space_group_name_H-M   'P 1'
#
loop_
_entity.id
_entity.type
_entity.pdbx_description
1 polymer ?
#
loop_
_entity_poly.entity_id
_entity_poly.type
_entity_poly.pdbx_seq_one_letter_code
_entity_poly.pdbx_strand_id
1 'polypeptide(L)'
;MLHRSEACRFDSFFSELEELIVIAETSTSKGLCSGKGDNQTFDLIPRSPSLEEVEEAKLTLKECLSDLFKLNMKDRLASALQTLSRAETGLSPDQQKSVRVFRENFDEFISDFLSFEQDNSEYELQKLARDQILSSIKKSHDTHLSNKRLLESLDKEEEDMRERLEEVKLRKEKLMSDWERLMSGSEGMKSQYEAQEKRLAVAEEKKRIAEERMSLSTVPWSSLKAQFL
;
A
#
# COMPACT_ATOMS: atom_id res chain seq x y z
N MET A 1 -11.04 -7.38 21.96
CA MET A 1 -11.47 -8.56 21.16
C MET A 1 -11.96 -8.21 19.75
N LEU A 2 -12.63 -7.07 19.53
CA LEU A 2 -13.08 -6.64 18.19
C LEU A 2 -11.94 -6.39 17.19
N HIS A 3 -10.86 -5.70 17.57
CA HIS A 3 -9.74 -5.40 16.65
C HIS A 3 -8.98 -6.62 16.14
N ARG A 4 -8.90 -7.70 16.93
CA ARG A 4 -8.20 -8.94 16.53
C ARG A 4 -8.98 -9.74 15.47
N SER A 5 -10.31 -9.64 15.50
CA SER A 5 -11.21 -10.30 14.55
C SER A 5 -11.12 -9.66 13.16
N GLU A 6 -11.00 -8.33 13.10
CA GLU A 6 -10.88 -7.59 11.84
C GLU A 6 -9.51 -7.78 11.19
N ALA A 7 -8.42 -7.77 11.97
CA ALA A 7 -7.07 -8.03 11.46
C ALA A 7 -6.96 -9.40 10.76
N CYS A 8 -7.54 -10.47 11.34
CA CYS A 8 -7.57 -11.80 10.73
C CYS A 8 -8.36 -11.84 9.41
N ARG A 9 -9.44 -11.04 9.30
CA ARG A 9 -10.23 -10.95 8.07
C ARG A 9 -9.42 -10.27 6.95
N PHE A 10 -8.69 -9.21 7.27
CA PHE A 10 -7.82 -8.54 6.29
C PHE A 10 -6.69 -9.47 5.83
N ASP A 11 -6.04 -10.16 6.75
CA ASP A 11 -4.97 -11.10 6.40
C ASP A 11 -5.45 -12.23 5.47
N SER A 12 -6.63 -12.81 5.72
CA SER A 12 -7.23 -13.81 4.83
C SER A 12 -7.46 -13.25 3.42
N PHE A 13 -8.07 -12.07 3.33
CA PHE A 13 -8.38 -11.43 2.04
C PHE A 13 -7.12 -11.11 1.24
N PHE A 14 -6.08 -10.58 1.88
CA PHE A 14 -4.83 -10.24 1.19
C PHE A 14 -3.95 -11.45 0.86
N SER A 15 -4.15 -12.59 1.54
CA SER A 15 -3.53 -13.88 1.18
C SER A 15 -4.15 -14.45 -0.10
N GLU A 16 -5.47 -14.36 -0.26
CA GLU A 16 -6.15 -14.74 -1.52
C GLU A 16 -5.67 -13.87 -2.70
N LEU A 17 -5.44 -12.57 -2.47
CA LEU A 17 -4.86 -11.66 -3.47
C LEU A 17 -3.42 -12.04 -3.86
N GLU A 18 -2.61 -12.51 -2.90
CA GLU A 18 -1.26 -12.98 -3.16
C GLU A 18 -1.26 -14.24 -4.05
N GLU A 19 -2.17 -15.17 -3.78
CA GLU A 19 -2.35 -16.36 -4.61
C GLU A 19 -2.72 -16.00 -6.06
N LEU A 20 -3.63 -15.02 -6.25
CA LEU A 20 -3.99 -14.52 -7.58
C LEU A 20 -2.80 -13.89 -8.32
N ILE A 21 -1.92 -13.17 -7.62
CA ILE A 21 -0.70 -12.60 -8.21
C ILE A 21 0.21 -13.72 -8.73
N VAL A 22 0.44 -14.76 -7.92
CA VAL A 22 1.30 -15.90 -8.28
C VAL A 22 0.74 -16.69 -9.47
N ILE A 23 -0.58 -16.91 -9.52
CA ILE A 23 -1.24 -17.60 -10.63
C ILE A 23 -1.12 -16.78 -11.92
N ALA A 24 -1.29 -15.46 -11.86
CA ALA A 24 -1.20 -14.58 -13.02
C ALA A 24 0.21 -14.55 -13.63
N GLU A 25 1.25 -14.70 -12.82
CA GLU A 25 2.64 -14.74 -13.26
C GLU A 25 3.03 -16.06 -13.94
N THR A 26 2.27 -17.14 -13.71
CA THR A 26 2.62 -18.50 -14.16
C THR A 26 1.83 -18.99 -15.38
N SER A 27 0.79 -18.27 -15.82
CA SER A 27 -0.24 -18.77 -16.77
C SER A 27 -0.10 -18.32 -18.24
N THR A 28 1.07 -17.85 -18.68
CA THR A 28 1.26 -17.17 -19.99
C THR A 28 1.20 -18.03 -21.27
N SER A 29 0.60 -19.23 -21.30
CA SER A 29 0.56 -20.03 -22.54
C SER A 29 -0.76 -20.79 -22.75
N LYS A 30 -1.57 -20.33 -23.71
CA LYS A 30 -2.34 -21.14 -24.69
C LYS A 30 -3.45 -20.28 -25.32
N GLY A 31 -3.37 -20.06 -26.63
CA GLY A 31 -4.44 -19.52 -27.47
C GLY A 31 -4.81 -20.52 -28.56
N LEU A 32 -6.11 -20.63 -28.88
CA LEU A 32 -6.63 -21.40 -30.01
C LEU A 32 -7.72 -20.57 -30.71
N CYS A 33 -7.61 -20.46 -32.03
CA CYS A 33 -8.51 -19.73 -32.94
C CYS A 33 -9.76 -20.57 -33.31
N SER A 34 -10.83 -19.90 -33.76
CA SER A 34 -11.79 -20.47 -34.71
C SER A 34 -12.56 -19.34 -35.41
N GLY A 35 -12.39 -19.24 -36.74
CA GLY A 35 -13.06 -18.26 -37.59
C GLY A 35 -14.44 -18.67 -38.09
N LYS A 36 -15.02 -17.83 -38.96
CA LYS A 36 -15.90 -18.20 -40.09
C LYS A 36 -16.16 -16.99 -41.00
N GLY A 37 -15.76 -17.09 -42.27
CA GLY A 37 -16.00 -16.11 -43.32
C GLY A 37 -17.35 -16.25 -44.05
N ASP A 38 -17.70 -15.22 -44.81
CA ASP A 38 -18.83 -15.21 -45.74
C ASP A 38 -18.47 -14.45 -47.04
N ASN A 39 -18.89 -15.01 -48.17
CA ASN A 39 -18.38 -14.72 -49.52
C ASN A 39 -19.10 -13.56 -50.21
N GLN A 40 -18.36 -12.75 -51.00
CA GLN A 40 -18.96 -11.93 -52.05
C GLN A 40 -18.08 -11.77 -53.29
N THR A 41 -18.62 -12.26 -54.39
CA THR A 41 -18.09 -12.26 -55.76
C THR A 41 -18.07 -10.86 -56.39
N PHE A 42 -17.00 -10.54 -57.14
CA PHE A 42 -16.95 -9.37 -58.04
C PHE A 42 -16.72 -9.76 -59.50
N ASP A 43 -17.52 -9.15 -60.37
CA ASP A 43 -17.74 -9.51 -61.78
C ASP A 43 -16.98 -8.58 -62.76
N LEU A 44 -16.41 -9.23 -63.78
CA LEU A 44 -16.03 -8.89 -65.17
C LEU A 44 -15.53 -7.49 -65.63
N ILE A 45 -14.37 -7.50 -66.31
CA ILE A 45 -14.19 -6.99 -67.70
C ILE A 45 -13.19 -7.93 -68.45
N PRO A 46 -13.47 -8.40 -69.69
CA PRO A 46 -12.60 -9.29 -70.45
C PRO A 46 -11.71 -8.51 -71.43
N ARG A 47 -10.53 -8.07 -70.99
CA ARG A 47 -9.44 -7.67 -71.89
C ARG A 47 -8.18 -8.39 -71.43
N SER A 48 -7.46 -9.00 -72.37
CA SER A 48 -6.16 -9.59 -72.08
C SER A 48 -5.18 -8.47 -71.69
N PRO A 49 -4.53 -8.57 -70.52
CA PRO A 49 -3.59 -7.55 -70.07
C PRO A 49 -2.33 -7.55 -70.94
N SER A 50 -1.75 -6.37 -71.12
CA SER A 50 -0.49 -6.14 -71.84
C SER A 50 0.72 -6.64 -71.02
N LEU A 51 1.86 -6.83 -71.68
CA LEU A 51 3.08 -7.32 -71.02
C LEU A 51 3.57 -6.38 -69.91
N GLU A 52 3.41 -5.07 -70.09
CA GLU A 52 3.78 -4.05 -69.11
C GLU A 52 2.90 -4.13 -67.85
N GLU A 53 1.58 -4.26 -68.03
CA GLU A 53 0.63 -4.46 -66.93
C GLU A 53 0.90 -5.77 -66.17
N VAL A 54 1.37 -6.82 -66.85
CA VAL A 54 1.76 -8.09 -66.22
C VAL A 54 3.02 -7.95 -65.36
N GLU A 55 4.04 -7.23 -65.84
CA GLU A 55 5.25 -6.97 -65.05
C GLU A 55 4.97 -6.04 -63.84
N GLU A 56 4.14 -5.03 -64.02
CA GLU A 56 3.69 -4.16 -62.93
C GLU A 56 2.88 -4.93 -61.88
N ALA A 57 2.00 -5.83 -62.31
CA ALA A 57 1.23 -6.70 -61.40
C ALA A 57 2.14 -7.69 -60.66
N LYS A 58 3.20 -8.22 -61.27
CA LYS A 58 4.21 -9.04 -60.58
C LYS A 58 4.96 -8.26 -59.53
N LEU A 59 5.38 -7.04 -59.84
CA LEU A 59 6.06 -6.15 -58.91
C LEU A 59 5.15 -5.83 -57.72
N THR A 60 3.89 -5.47 -57.99
CA THR A 60 2.88 -5.19 -56.96
C THR A 60 2.62 -6.42 -56.08
N LEU A 61 2.45 -7.60 -56.67
CA LEU A 61 2.29 -8.85 -55.92
C LEU A 61 3.52 -9.12 -55.04
N LYS A 62 4.73 -8.95 -55.58
CA LYS A 62 5.97 -9.12 -54.83
C LYS A 62 6.06 -8.15 -53.65
N GLU A 63 5.68 -6.89 -53.84
CA GLU A 63 5.60 -5.90 -52.77
C GLU A 63 4.58 -6.29 -51.70
N CYS A 64 3.36 -6.69 -52.10
CA CYS A 64 2.33 -7.13 -51.16
C CYS A 64 2.74 -8.37 -50.36
N LEU A 65 3.47 -9.31 -50.97
CA LEU A 65 3.98 -10.51 -50.29
C LEU A 65 5.18 -10.22 -49.38
N SER A 66 5.96 -9.19 -49.69
CA SER A 66 7.13 -8.80 -48.88
C SER A 66 6.73 -7.98 -47.65
N ASP A 67 5.63 -7.23 -47.77
CA ASP A 67 5.15 -6.31 -46.75
C ASP A 67 3.62 -6.30 -46.73
N LEU A 68 3.06 -7.37 -46.13
CA LEU A 68 1.62 -7.57 -46.00
C LEU A 68 0.92 -6.44 -45.21
N PHE A 69 1.67 -5.64 -44.44
CA PHE A 69 1.10 -4.74 -43.43
C PHE A 69 0.80 -3.32 -43.94
N LYS A 70 0.75 -3.09 -45.27
CA LYS A 70 0.45 -1.78 -45.86
C LYS A 70 -1.06 -1.52 -46.00
N LEU A 71 -1.45 -0.25 -45.84
CA LEU A 71 -2.78 0.24 -46.19
C LEU A 71 -3.14 -0.13 -47.64
N ASN A 72 -4.39 -0.57 -47.85
CA ASN A 72 -4.96 -1.01 -49.12
C ASN A 72 -4.32 -2.29 -49.72
N MET A 73 -3.69 -3.15 -48.90
CA MET A 73 -3.09 -4.41 -49.36
C MET A 73 -4.13 -5.34 -49.98
N LYS A 74 -5.36 -5.43 -49.44
CA LYS A 74 -6.48 -6.18 -50.03
C LYS A 74 -6.73 -5.77 -51.48
N ASP A 75 -6.92 -4.49 -51.73
CA ASP A 75 -7.28 -3.97 -53.06
C ASP A 75 -6.12 -4.10 -54.05
N ARG A 76 -4.88 -3.83 -53.60
CA ARG A 76 -3.66 -4.00 -54.42
C ARG A 76 -3.40 -5.46 -54.76
N LEU A 77 -3.59 -6.37 -53.80
CA LEU A 77 -3.42 -7.80 -53.99
C LEU A 77 -4.51 -8.37 -54.90
N ALA A 78 -5.77 -7.97 -54.69
CA ALA A 78 -6.89 -8.34 -55.55
C ALA A 78 -6.69 -7.86 -56.99
N SER A 79 -6.26 -6.61 -57.18
CA SER A 79 -5.98 -6.03 -58.49
C SER A 79 -4.83 -6.73 -59.20
N ALA A 80 -3.70 -6.96 -58.51
CA ALA A 80 -2.56 -7.69 -59.07
C ALA A 80 -2.93 -9.13 -59.47
N LEU A 81 -3.66 -9.85 -58.61
CA LEU A 81 -4.11 -11.22 -58.92
C LEU A 81 -5.13 -11.25 -60.05
N GLN A 82 -6.00 -10.26 -60.15
CA GLN A 82 -6.96 -10.15 -61.25
C GLN A 82 -6.24 -9.96 -62.59
N THR A 83 -5.22 -9.11 -62.64
CA THR A 83 -4.38 -8.91 -63.84
C THR A 83 -3.60 -10.18 -64.17
N LEU A 84 -2.92 -10.79 -63.21
CA LEU A 84 -2.09 -11.99 -63.44
C LEU A 84 -2.90 -13.22 -63.85
N SER A 85 -4.13 -13.37 -63.34
CA SER A 85 -5.00 -14.50 -63.69
C SER A 85 -5.64 -14.38 -65.08
N ARG A 86 -5.62 -13.19 -65.69
CA ARG A 86 -6.05 -12.95 -67.09
C ARG A 86 -4.87 -13.02 -68.08
N ALA A 87 -3.63 -13.08 -67.61
CA ALA A 87 -2.44 -13.05 -68.46
C ALA A 87 -2.25 -14.38 -69.22
N GLU A 88 -2.36 -14.32 -70.54
CA GLU A 88 -2.13 -15.47 -71.44
C GLU A 88 -0.64 -15.70 -71.74
N THR A 89 0.19 -14.65 -71.62
CA THR A 89 1.65 -14.68 -71.85
C THR A 89 2.38 -13.93 -70.72
N GLY A 90 3.69 -14.12 -70.60
CA GLY A 90 4.50 -13.44 -69.57
C GLY A 90 4.55 -14.15 -68.20
N LEU A 91 3.78 -15.22 -67.99
CA LEU A 91 3.89 -16.12 -66.83
C LEU A 91 4.36 -17.51 -67.26
N SER A 92 5.15 -18.15 -66.40
CA SER A 92 5.45 -19.58 -66.55
C SER A 92 4.21 -20.44 -66.23
N PRO A 93 4.12 -21.68 -66.75
CA PRO A 93 3.00 -22.58 -66.47
C PRO A 93 2.75 -22.80 -64.96
N ASP A 94 3.82 -22.90 -64.16
CA ASP A 94 3.73 -23.06 -62.71
C ASP A 94 3.17 -21.81 -62.03
N GLN A 95 3.61 -20.61 -62.46
CA GLN A 95 3.07 -19.35 -61.95
C GLN A 95 1.58 -19.18 -62.29
N GLN A 96 1.17 -19.53 -63.52
CA GLN A 96 -0.25 -19.52 -63.90
C GLN A 96 -1.08 -20.46 -63.02
N LYS A 97 -0.56 -21.65 -62.72
CA LYS A 97 -1.22 -22.60 -61.82
C LYS A 97 -1.34 -22.04 -60.41
N SER A 98 -0.26 -21.50 -59.83
CA SER A 98 -0.26 -20.92 -58.48
C SER A 98 -1.22 -19.73 -58.35
N VAL A 99 -1.22 -18.80 -59.33
CA VAL A 99 -2.13 -17.65 -59.33
C VAL A 99 -3.60 -18.10 -59.38
N ARG A 100 -3.91 -19.13 -60.16
CA ARG A 100 -5.28 -19.68 -60.23
C ARG A 100 -5.72 -20.27 -58.89
N VAL A 101 -4.89 -21.11 -58.28
CA VAL A 101 -5.18 -21.75 -56.98
C VAL A 101 -5.33 -20.70 -55.88
N PHE A 102 -4.45 -19.70 -55.82
CA PHE A 102 -4.56 -18.64 -54.80
C PHE A 102 -5.82 -17.80 -54.99
N ARG A 103 -6.18 -17.50 -56.25
CA ARG A 103 -7.38 -16.72 -56.57
C ARG A 103 -8.67 -17.43 -56.13
N GLU A 104 -8.73 -18.76 -56.26
CA GLU A 104 -9.90 -19.55 -55.80
C GLU A 104 -10.10 -19.47 -54.28
N ASN A 105 -9.03 -19.26 -53.51
CA ASN A 105 -9.05 -19.19 -52.04
C ASN A 105 -8.87 -17.75 -51.52
N PHE A 106 -8.92 -16.74 -52.40
CA PHE A 106 -8.54 -15.37 -52.05
C PHE A 106 -9.46 -14.75 -50.99
N ASP A 107 -10.77 -14.93 -51.14
CA ASP A 107 -11.76 -14.34 -50.23
C ASP A 107 -11.67 -14.97 -48.83
N GLU A 108 -11.46 -16.28 -48.75
CA GLU A 108 -11.22 -17.00 -47.49
C GLU A 108 -9.93 -16.53 -46.83
N PHE A 109 -8.83 -16.46 -47.58
CA PHE A 109 -7.56 -15.94 -47.08
C PHE A 109 -7.68 -14.52 -46.51
N ILE A 110 -8.34 -13.61 -47.23
CA ILE A 110 -8.52 -12.22 -46.77
C ILE A 110 -9.44 -12.18 -45.54
N SER A 111 -10.50 -12.98 -45.51
CA SER A 111 -11.40 -13.07 -44.36
C SER A 111 -10.67 -13.54 -43.11
N ASP A 112 -9.91 -14.64 -43.21
CA ASP A 112 -9.13 -15.19 -42.11
C ASP A 112 -8.04 -14.23 -41.63
N PHE A 113 -7.36 -13.57 -42.57
CA PHE A 113 -6.36 -12.55 -42.24
C PHE A 113 -6.95 -11.37 -41.47
N LEU A 114 -8.07 -10.81 -41.93
CA LEU A 114 -8.73 -9.69 -41.24
C LEU A 114 -9.28 -10.12 -39.87
N SER A 115 -9.79 -11.35 -39.77
CA SER A 115 -10.26 -11.90 -38.50
C SER A 115 -9.11 -12.08 -37.52
N PHE A 116 -7.97 -12.59 -37.98
CA PHE A 116 -6.75 -12.70 -37.18
C PHE A 116 -6.24 -11.34 -36.69
N GLU A 117 -6.17 -10.32 -37.56
CA GLU A 117 -5.73 -8.98 -37.16
C GLU A 117 -6.65 -8.38 -36.08
N GLN A 118 -7.96 -8.55 -36.25
CA GLN A 118 -8.94 -8.12 -35.27
C GLN A 118 -8.77 -8.88 -33.94
N ASP A 119 -8.75 -10.21 -33.96
CA ASP A 119 -8.59 -11.06 -32.78
C ASP A 119 -7.26 -10.77 -32.05
N ASN A 120 -6.19 -10.56 -32.81
CA ASN A 120 -4.87 -10.22 -32.26
C ASN A 120 -4.87 -8.85 -31.58
N SER A 121 -5.53 -7.86 -32.18
CA SER A 121 -5.69 -6.53 -31.56
C SER A 121 -6.53 -6.60 -30.28
N GLU A 122 -7.59 -7.40 -30.26
CA GLU A 122 -8.41 -7.63 -29.06
C GLU A 122 -7.61 -8.38 -27.99
N TYR A 123 -6.83 -9.38 -28.37
CA TYR A 123 -5.95 -10.11 -27.46
C TYR A 123 -4.92 -9.18 -26.78
N GLU A 124 -4.22 -8.34 -27.54
CA GLU A 124 -3.24 -7.40 -26.96
C GLU A 124 -3.92 -6.35 -26.08
N LEU A 125 -5.14 -5.90 -26.42
CA LEU A 125 -5.94 -5.03 -25.56
C LEU A 125 -6.30 -5.72 -24.23
N GLN A 126 -6.78 -6.97 -24.27
CA GLN A 126 -7.14 -7.74 -23.08
C GLN A 126 -5.92 -8.04 -22.20
N LYS A 127 -4.79 -8.34 -22.81
CA LYS A 127 -3.51 -8.54 -22.12
C LYS A 127 -3.05 -7.25 -21.41
N LEU A 128 -3.15 -6.10 -22.07
CA LEU A 128 -2.84 -4.81 -21.45
C LEU A 128 -3.79 -4.51 -20.27
N ALA A 129 -5.09 -4.74 -20.43
CA ALA A 129 -6.07 -4.55 -19.38
C ALA A 129 -5.80 -5.46 -18.16
N ARG A 130 -5.48 -6.74 -18.41
CA ARG A 130 -5.07 -7.69 -17.37
C ARG A 130 -3.84 -7.20 -16.62
N ASP A 131 -2.80 -6.75 -17.33
CA ASP A 131 -1.56 -6.28 -16.71
C ASP A 131 -1.79 -5.03 -15.84
N GLN A 132 -2.69 -4.13 -16.27
CA GLN A 132 -3.10 -2.98 -15.47
C GLN A 132 -3.86 -3.38 -14.19
N ILE A 133 -4.77 -4.36 -14.28
CA ILE A 133 -5.48 -4.89 -13.11
C ILE A 133 -4.49 -5.55 -12.14
N LEU A 134 -3.57 -6.37 -12.65
CA LEU A 134 -2.54 -7.03 -11.85
C LEU A 134 -1.63 -6.01 -11.14
N SER A 135 -1.21 -4.96 -11.83
CA SER A 135 -0.45 -3.86 -11.22
C SER A 135 -1.22 -3.19 -10.08
N SER A 136 -2.53 -3.02 -10.23
CA SER A 136 -3.38 -2.42 -9.19
C SER A 136 -3.53 -3.34 -7.97
N ILE A 137 -3.70 -4.64 -8.22
CA ILE A 137 -3.75 -5.69 -7.19
C ILE A 137 -2.44 -5.71 -6.38
N LYS A 138 -1.28 -5.72 -7.06
CA LYS A 138 0.05 -5.69 -6.41
C LYS A 138 0.20 -4.46 -5.51
N LYS A 139 -0.14 -3.27 -6.01
CA LYS A 139 -0.10 -2.04 -5.22
C LYS A 139 -0.99 -2.10 -3.97
N SER A 140 -2.17 -2.69 -4.09
CA SER A 140 -3.09 -2.89 -2.96
C SER A 140 -2.48 -3.80 -1.90
N HIS A 141 -1.91 -4.94 -2.33
CA HIS A 141 -1.21 -5.88 -1.45
C HIS A 141 -0.02 -5.24 -0.73
N ASP A 142 0.83 -4.50 -1.45
CA ASP A 142 1.97 -3.77 -0.86
C ASP A 142 1.50 -2.73 0.19
N THR A 143 0.40 -2.04 -0.10
CA THR A 143 -0.19 -1.06 0.83
C THR A 143 -0.70 -1.75 2.09
N HIS A 144 -1.33 -2.92 1.97
CA HIS A 144 -1.75 -3.72 3.12
C HIS A 144 -0.56 -4.14 4.00
N LEU A 145 0.53 -4.63 3.39
CA LEU A 145 1.74 -5.00 4.13
C LEU A 145 2.33 -3.80 4.89
N SER A 146 2.34 -2.61 4.27
CA SER A 146 2.76 -1.39 4.95
C SER A 146 1.85 -1.03 6.13
N ASN A 147 0.53 -1.10 5.93
CA ASN A 147 -0.44 -0.80 6.98
C ASN A 147 -0.36 -1.78 8.14
N LYS A 148 -0.13 -3.07 7.87
CA LYS A 148 0.06 -4.10 8.89
C LYS A 148 1.24 -3.79 9.79
N ARG A 149 2.39 -3.42 9.22
CA ARG A 149 3.58 -3.02 9.99
C ARG A 149 3.34 -1.77 10.83
N LEU A 150 2.59 -0.80 10.29
CA LEU A 150 2.21 0.39 11.05
C LEU A 150 1.32 0.04 12.24
N LEU A 151 0.36 -0.86 12.05
CA LEU A 151 -0.51 -1.32 13.13
C LEU A 151 0.29 -2.01 14.24
N GLU A 152 1.23 -2.89 13.90
CA GLU A 152 2.13 -3.54 14.87
C GLU A 152 2.97 -2.52 15.66
N SER A 153 3.42 -1.44 15.00
CA SER A 153 4.13 -0.34 15.67
C SER A 153 3.24 0.43 16.62
N LEU A 154 1.98 0.68 16.25
CA LEU A 154 1.00 1.37 17.10
C LEU A 154 0.63 0.52 18.32
N ASP A 155 0.45 -0.79 18.16
CA ASP A 155 0.20 -1.71 19.28
C ASP A 155 1.33 -1.64 20.31
N LYS A 156 2.59 -1.54 19.84
CA LYS A 156 3.75 -1.38 20.72
C LYS A 156 3.76 -0.02 21.43
N GLU A 157 3.47 1.07 20.72
CA GLU A 157 3.38 2.40 21.31
C GLU A 157 2.27 2.49 22.36
N GLU A 158 1.12 1.85 22.13
CA GLU A 158 0.04 1.76 23.11
C GLU A 158 0.50 1.07 24.40
N GLU A 159 1.21 -0.04 24.28
CA GLU A 159 1.72 -0.78 25.44
C GLU A 159 2.75 0.03 26.24
N ASP A 160 3.73 0.67 25.56
CA ASP A 160 4.72 1.54 26.20
C ASP A 160 4.04 2.70 26.96
N MET A 161 2.98 3.27 26.40
CA MET A 161 2.20 4.33 27.04
C MET A 161 1.41 3.82 28.25
N ARG A 162 0.90 2.58 28.18
CA ARG A 162 0.22 1.92 29.30
C ARG A 162 1.18 1.72 30.49
N GLU A 163 2.41 1.25 30.23
CA GLU A 163 3.44 1.08 31.27
C GLU A 163 3.80 2.42 31.94
N ARG A 164 4.01 3.47 31.15
CA ARG A 164 4.28 4.83 31.67
C ARG A 164 3.15 5.36 32.53
N LEU A 165 1.90 5.08 32.14
CA LEU A 165 0.73 5.49 32.91
C LEU A 165 0.70 4.81 34.28
N GLU A 166 0.98 3.52 34.34
CA GLU A 166 1.05 2.78 35.61
C GLU A 166 2.20 3.28 36.50
N GLU A 167 3.36 3.60 35.92
CA GLU A 167 4.47 4.21 36.67
C GLU A 167 4.07 5.56 37.29
N VAL A 168 3.41 6.43 36.51
CA VAL A 168 2.94 7.74 36.99
C VAL A 168 1.91 7.58 38.11
N LYS A 169 0.99 6.60 38.00
CA LYS A 169 0.02 6.30 39.07
C LYS A 169 0.73 5.89 40.36
N LEU A 170 1.72 5.00 40.30
CA LEU A 170 2.49 4.57 41.47
C LEU A 170 3.23 5.73 42.13
N ARG A 171 3.86 6.61 41.33
CA ARG A 171 4.54 7.81 41.84
C ARG A 171 3.56 8.76 42.54
N LYS A 172 2.35 8.92 41.99
CA LYS A 172 1.29 9.75 42.60
C LYS A 172 0.83 9.16 43.94
N GLU A 173 0.61 7.85 44.00
CA GLU A 173 0.20 7.18 45.24
C GLU A 173 1.27 7.32 46.33
N LYS A 174 2.55 7.11 45.98
CA LYS A 174 3.67 7.33 46.90
C LYS A 174 3.70 8.78 47.42
N LEU A 175 3.52 9.76 46.53
CA LEU A 175 3.52 11.17 46.91
C LEU A 175 2.37 11.49 47.88
N MET A 176 1.18 10.93 47.66
CA MET A 176 0.05 11.09 48.58
C MET A 176 0.37 10.51 49.96
N SER A 177 0.97 9.32 50.04
CA SER A 177 1.39 8.72 51.31
C SER A 177 2.48 9.54 52.02
N ASP A 178 3.45 10.07 51.26
CA ASP A 178 4.49 10.94 51.79
C ASP A 178 3.89 12.24 52.38
N TRP A 179 2.89 12.83 51.70
CA TRP A 179 2.15 14.00 52.20
C TRP A 179 1.34 13.70 53.46
N GLU A 180 0.62 12.59 53.53
CA GLU A 180 -0.12 12.17 54.74
C GLU A 180 0.79 12.00 55.95
N ARG A 181 1.98 11.43 55.74
CA ARG A 181 3.00 11.28 56.79
C ARG A 181 3.51 12.64 57.27
N LEU A 182 3.78 13.56 56.35
CA LEU A 182 4.22 14.91 56.69
C LEU A 182 3.16 15.67 57.47
N MET A 183 1.89 15.60 57.06
CA MET A 183 0.79 16.22 57.79
C MET A 183 0.70 15.68 59.21
N SER A 184 0.66 14.36 59.37
CA SER A 184 0.59 13.69 60.69
C SER A 184 1.79 14.04 61.58
N GLY A 185 3.00 14.04 61.01
CA GLY A 185 4.22 14.43 61.73
C GLY A 185 4.20 15.89 62.19
N SER A 186 3.74 16.80 61.31
CA SER A 186 3.63 18.22 61.63
C SER A 186 2.61 18.51 62.73
N GLU A 187 1.48 17.79 62.74
CA GLU A 187 0.47 17.91 63.78
C GLU A 187 1.00 17.42 65.14
N GLY A 188 1.72 16.30 65.15
CA GLY A 188 2.40 15.81 66.35
C GLY A 188 3.44 16.81 66.91
N MET A 189 4.26 17.41 66.04
CA MET A 189 5.23 18.44 66.44
C MET A 189 4.54 19.69 66.99
N LYS A 190 3.45 20.13 66.37
CA LYS A 190 2.66 21.27 66.84
C LYS A 190 2.14 21.04 68.26
N SER A 191 1.58 19.87 68.55
CA SER A 191 1.12 19.53 69.90
C SER A 191 2.27 19.49 70.93
N GLN A 192 3.44 18.97 70.54
CA GLN A 192 4.63 18.98 71.41
C GLN A 192 5.11 20.40 71.71
N TYR A 193 5.12 21.27 70.71
CA TYR A 193 5.48 22.68 70.88
C TYR A 193 4.52 23.39 71.85
N GLU A 194 3.20 23.24 71.66
CA GLU A 194 2.20 23.82 72.56
C GLU A 194 2.34 23.32 74.01
N ALA A 195 2.69 22.05 74.19
CA ALA A 195 2.96 21.49 75.52
C ALA A 195 4.25 22.06 76.13
N GLN A 196 5.29 22.27 75.32
CA GLN A 196 6.57 22.83 75.76
C GLN A 196 6.43 24.30 76.15
N GLU A 197 5.69 25.10 75.38
CA GLU A 197 5.36 26.49 75.70
C GLU A 197 4.69 26.61 77.08
N LYS A 198 3.71 25.75 77.37
CA LYS A 198 3.05 25.71 78.68
C LYS A 198 4.03 25.37 79.82
N ARG A 199 4.95 24.43 79.59
CA ARG A 199 5.98 24.07 80.57
C ARG A 199 6.96 25.21 80.81
N LEU A 200 7.35 25.90 79.74
CA LEU A 200 8.24 27.05 79.80
C LEU A 200 7.60 28.18 80.62
N ALA A 201 6.34 28.53 80.34
CA ALA A 201 5.60 29.54 81.11
C ALA A 201 5.54 29.21 82.61
N VAL A 202 5.32 27.95 82.98
CA VAL A 202 5.35 27.50 84.39
C VAL A 202 6.75 27.63 85.00
N ALA A 203 7.80 27.29 84.24
CA ALA A 203 9.18 27.40 84.69
C ALA A 203 9.61 28.87 84.87
N GLU A 204 9.19 29.75 83.97
CA GLU A 204 9.42 31.20 84.04
C GLU A 204 8.76 31.81 85.28
N GLU A 205 7.51 31.45 85.57
CA GLU A 205 6.82 31.94 86.77
C GLU A 205 7.50 31.42 88.06
N LYS A 206 7.92 30.15 88.09
CA LYS A 206 8.70 29.61 89.21
C LYS A 206 10.02 30.35 89.41
N LYS A 207 10.71 30.70 88.31
CA LYS A 207 11.94 31.49 88.35
C LYS A 207 11.67 32.88 88.93
N ARG A 208 10.62 33.58 88.46
CA ARG A 208 10.21 34.89 88.97
C ARG A 208 9.99 34.86 90.49
N ILE A 209 9.24 33.87 91.00
CA ILE A 209 8.99 33.70 92.44
C ILE A 209 10.30 33.41 93.21
N ALA A 210 11.19 32.59 92.66
CA ALA A 210 12.47 32.29 93.30
C ALA A 210 13.38 33.52 93.37
N GLU A 211 13.43 34.33 92.31
CA GLU A 211 14.17 35.60 92.27
C GLU A 211 13.62 36.59 93.30
N GLU A 212 12.30 36.71 93.45
CA GLU A 212 11.67 37.52 94.49
C GLU A 212 12.06 37.07 95.90
N ARG A 213 12.02 35.76 96.17
CA ARG A 213 12.44 35.20 97.47
C ARG A 213 13.91 35.47 97.77
N MET A 214 14.79 35.35 96.76
CA MET A 214 16.22 35.65 96.89
C MET A 214 16.44 37.13 97.19
N SER A 215 15.74 38.03 96.48
CA SER A 215 15.78 39.47 96.73
C SER A 215 15.39 39.82 98.17
N LEU A 216 14.27 39.27 98.67
CA LEU A 216 13.83 39.46 100.05
C LEU A 216 14.84 38.93 101.08
N SER A 217 15.53 37.83 100.77
CA SER A 217 16.53 37.24 101.65
C SER A 217 17.85 38.04 101.69
N THR A 218 18.04 38.99 100.77
CA THR A 218 19.28 39.78 100.65
C THR A 218 19.49 40.68 101.87
N VAL A 219 18.43 41.27 102.43
CA VAL A 219 18.53 42.19 103.58
C VAL A 219 18.86 41.43 104.88
N PRO A 220 18.14 40.35 105.26
CA PRO A 220 18.53 39.53 106.41
C PRO A 220 19.94 38.92 106.24
N TRP A 221 20.29 38.47 105.03
CA TRP A 221 21.62 37.91 104.75
C TRP A 221 22.75 38.95 104.91
N SER A 222 22.53 40.18 104.40
CA SER A 222 23.51 41.27 104.55
C SER A 222 23.66 41.69 106.01
N SER A 223 22.55 41.74 106.76
CA SER A 223 22.55 41.99 108.20
C SER A 223 23.35 40.93 108.96
N LEU A 224 23.13 39.65 108.65
CA LEU A 224 23.88 38.54 109.23
C LEU A 224 25.38 38.65 108.89
N LYS A 225 25.72 38.92 107.63
CA LYS A 225 27.13 39.12 107.23
C LYS A 225 27.80 40.21 108.05
N ALA A 226 27.17 41.37 108.24
CA ALA A 226 27.75 42.49 109.00
C ALA A 226 28.00 42.19 110.49
N GLN A 227 27.41 41.12 111.03
CA GLN A 227 27.63 40.69 112.42
C GLN A 227 28.82 39.72 112.57
N PHE A 228 29.24 39.05 111.49
CA PHE A 228 30.23 37.97 111.52
C PHE A 228 31.42 38.17 110.58
N LEU A 229 31.39 39.21 109.75
CA LEU A 229 32.46 39.71 108.89
C LEU A 229 32.67 41.19 109.17
#